data_AF-A0A849SD43-F1
#
_entry.id   AF-A0A849SD43-F1
#
_cell.length_a   1.000
_cell.length_b   1.000
_cell.length_c   1.000
_cell.angle_alpha   90.00
_cell.angle_beta   90.00
_cell.angle_gamma   90.00
#
_symmetry.space_group_name_H-M   'P 1'
#
loop_
_entity.id
_entity.type
_entity.pdbx_description
1 polymer ?
#
loop_
_entity_poly.entity_id
_entity_poly.type
_entity_poly.pdbx_seq_one_letter_code
_entity_poly.pdbx_strand_id
1 'polypeptide(L)'
;MDKNSQKNIWEIYSQSWSATDSAKRLALFEQSLSADCVYTDPLIQTSGYAQLSDYMIELQKNVPGVKFIITDFKNHHDRSLAHWNMTDGSGNMMMQGASFGLYGADGRLTQMTGFYQLPQ
;
A
#
# COMPACT_ATOMS: atom_id res chain seq x y z
N MET A 1 23.48 -6.19 4.65
CA MET A 1 22.72 -5.16 3.92
C MET A 1 22.32 -5.80 2.60
N ASP A 2 21.06 -6.08 2.27
CA ASP A 2 19.77 -5.85 2.91
C ASP A 2 18.88 -7.04 2.58
N LYS A 3 18.21 -7.62 3.58
CA LYS A 3 17.33 -8.77 3.34
C LYS A 3 15.98 -8.41 2.74
N ASN A 4 15.70 -7.13 2.48
CA ASN A 4 14.51 -6.69 1.77
C ASN A 4 14.87 -5.61 0.73
N SER A 5 14.78 -5.95 -0.56
CA SER A 5 14.74 -4.91 -1.58
C SER A 5 13.49 -4.04 -1.36
N GLN A 6 13.53 -2.76 -1.73
CA GLN A 6 12.36 -1.87 -1.66
C GLN A 6 11.12 -2.44 -2.35
N LYS A 7 11.34 -3.28 -3.39
CA LYS A 7 10.29 -4.05 -4.04
C LYS A 7 9.63 -5.08 -3.11
N ASN A 8 10.41 -5.85 -2.35
CA ASN A 8 9.87 -6.80 -1.37
C ASN A 8 9.06 -6.08 -0.28
N ILE A 9 9.59 -4.96 0.26
CA ILE A 9 8.84 -4.13 1.23
C ILE A 9 7.51 -3.66 0.65
N TRP A 10 7.51 -3.22 -0.60
CA TRP A 10 6.31 -2.79 -1.29
C TRP A 10 5.30 -3.93 -1.51
N GLU A 11 5.77 -5.13 -1.86
CA GLU A 11 4.94 -6.32 -2.01
C GLU A 11 4.35 -6.80 -0.68
N ILE A 12 5.07 -6.68 0.43
CA ILE A 12 4.54 -6.95 1.78
C ILE A 12 3.47 -5.90 2.12
N TYR A 13 3.72 -4.63 1.83
CA TYR A 13 2.74 -3.57 2.02
C TYR A 13 1.49 -3.78 1.15
N SER A 14 1.62 -4.15 -0.13
CA SER A 14 0.46 -4.36 -1.01
C SER A 14 -0.45 -5.49 -0.53
N GLN A 15 0.12 -6.54 0.09
CA GLN A 15 -0.64 -7.63 0.71
C GLN A 15 -1.53 -7.17 1.88
N SER A 16 -1.18 -6.07 2.56
CA SER A 16 -1.95 -5.56 3.70
C SER A 16 -3.34 -5.07 3.29
N TRP A 17 -3.49 -4.56 2.06
CA TRP A 17 -4.77 -4.12 1.50
C TRP A 17 -5.79 -5.25 1.34
N SER A 18 -5.31 -6.49 1.23
CA SER A 18 -6.14 -7.70 1.08
C SER A 18 -6.32 -8.46 2.39
N ALA A 19 -5.71 -8.01 3.49
CA ALA A 19 -5.82 -8.67 4.80
C ALA A 19 -7.12 -8.26 5.52
N THR A 20 -8.02 -9.22 5.70
CA THR A 20 -9.26 -9.04 6.47
C THR A 20 -9.06 -9.26 7.97
N ASP A 21 -8.05 -10.03 8.35
CA ASP A 21 -7.64 -10.24 9.74
C ASP A 21 -6.76 -9.08 10.22
N SER A 22 -7.14 -8.47 11.34
CA SER A 22 -6.44 -7.31 11.91
C SER A 22 -5.03 -7.63 12.42
N ALA A 23 -4.80 -8.81 13.01
CA ALA A 23 -3.50 -9.22 13.49
C ALA A 23 -2.55 -9.52 12.31
N LYS A 24 -3.07 -10.15 11.25
CA LYS A 24 -2.31 -10.35 10.01
C LYS A 24 -1.93 -9.02 9.37
N ARG A 25 -2.87 -8.05 9.31
CA ARG A 25 -2.60 -6.72 8.77
C ARG A 25 -1.54 -5.98 9.58
N LEU A 26 -1.63 -6.03 10.91
CA LEU A 26 -0.61 -5.46 11.80
C LEU A 26 0.77 -6.08 11.56
N ALA A 27 0.87 -7.41 11.46
CA ALA A 27 2.14 -8.07 11.18
C ALA A 27 2.74 -7.65 9.82
N LEU A 28 1.90 -7.43 8.80
CA LEU A 28 2.35 -6.91 7.49
C LEU A 28 2.84 -5.46 7.60
N PHE A 29 2.16 -4.62 8.39
CA PHE A 29 2.58 -3.25 8.67
C PHE A 29 3.94 -3.21 9.38
N GLU A 30 4.13 -3.97 10.45
CA GLU A 30 5.39 -3.97 11.20
C GLU A 30 6.59 -4.37 10.33
N GLN A 31 6.36 -5.27 9.36
CA GLN A 31 7.37 -5.72 8.40
C GLN A 31 7.67 -4.71 7.29
N SER A 32 6.76 -3.78 6.96
CA SER A 32 6.87 -2.95 5.75
C SER A 32 6.77 -1.45 5.96
N LEU A 33 6.18 -0.99 7.06
CA LEU A 33 5.85 0.41 7.32
C LEU A 33 6.53 0.90 8.61
N SER A 34 6.92 2.17 8.64
CA SER A 34 7.21 2.86 9.90
C SER A 34 5.92 3.04 10.72
N ALA A 35 6.01 3.05 12.04
CA ALA A 35 4.83 3.14 12.92
C ALA A 35 4.05 4.46 12.72
N ASP A 36 4.73 5.51 12.29
CA ASP A 36 4.23 6.85 11.98
C ASP A 36 4.05 7.10 10.48
N CYS A 37 3.94 6.04 9.66
CA CYS A 37 3.81 6.17 8.22
C CYS A 37 2.62 7.06 7.81
N VAL A 38 2.76 7.77 6.69
CA VAL A 38 1.69 8.57 6.11
C VAL A 38 1.26 7.95 4.79
N TYR A 39 -0.03 7.63 4.67
CA TYR A 39 -0.65 7.28 3.40
C TYR A 39 -1.46 8.47 2.89
N THR A 40 -1.35 8.77 1.60
CA THR A 40 -2.13 9.83 0.95
C THR A 40 -2.61 9.35 -0.40
N ASP A 41 -3.87 9.58 -0.72
CA ASP A 41 -4.41 9.43 -2.06
C ASP A 41 -5.39 10.59 -2.36
N PRO A 42 -6.05 10.65 -3.53
CA PRO A 42 -7.01 11.70 -3.86
C PRO A 42 -8.21 11.83 -2.90
N LEU A 43 -8.51 10.81 -2.11
CA LEU A 43 -9.69 10.75 -1.24
C LEU A 43 -9.36 11.00 0.24
N ILE A 44 -8.18 10.59 0.70
CA ILE A 44 -7.83 10.62 2.12
C ILE A 44 -6.32 10.78 2.36
N GLN A 45 -5.99 11.34 3.52
CA GLN A 45 -4.68 11.25 4.13
C GLN A 45 -4.80 10.59 5.51
N THR A 46 -4.00 9.58 5.80
CA THR A 46 -3.96 8.87 7.08
C THR A 46 -2.56 8.89 7.68
N SER A 47 -2.48 8.86 9.01
CA SER A 47 -1.22 8.80 9.76
C SER A 47 -1.23 7.63 10.74
N GLY A 48 -0.16 6.83 10.67
CA GLY A 48 0.06 5.65 11.48
C GLY A 48 -0.86 4.47 11.14
N TYR A 49 -0.58 3.34 11.79
CA TYR A 49 -1.25 2.07 11.49
C TYR A 49 -2.76 2.09 11.74
N ALA A 50 -3.23 2.80 12.77
CA ALA A 50 -4.64 2.81 13.13
C ALA A 50 -5.50 3.43 12.03
N GLN A 51 -5.19 4.66 11.61
CA GLN A 51 -5.98 5.36 10.59
C GLN A 51 -5.87 4.68 9.23
N LEU A 52 -4.70 4.15 8.87
CA LEU A 52 -4.54 3.39 7.63
C LEU A 52 -5.34 2.08 7.66
N SER A 53 -5.32 1.36 8.79
CA SER A 53 -6.11 0.13 8.97
C SER A 53 -7.60 0.41 8.87
N ASP A 54 -8.09 1.49 9.47
CA ASP A 54 -9.51 1.87 9.41
C ASP A 54 -9.94 2.14 7.96
N TYR A 55 -9.14 2.89 7.22
CA TYR A 55 -9.39 3.13 5.79
C TYR A 55 -9.38 1.83 4.97
N MET A 56 -8.43 0.91 5.22
CA MET A 56 -8.41 -0.39 4.55
C MET A 56 -9.65 -1.25 4.87
N ILE A 57 -10.16 -1.17 6.10
CA ILE A 57 -11.41 -1.85 6.49
C ILE A 57 -12.60 -1.27 5.71
N GLU A 58 -12.70 0.04 5.61
CA GLU A 58 -13.76 0.70 4.84
C GLU A 58 -13.68 0.34 3.35
N LEU A 59 -12.48 0.34 2.77
CA LEU A 59 -12.28 -0.08 1.39
C LEU A 59 -12.69 -1.53 1.16
N GLN A 60 -12.36 -2.45 2.08
CA GLN A 60 -12.80 -3.85 2.01
C GLN A 60 -14.32 -4.03 2.10
N LYS A 61 -15.04 -3.12 2.78
CA LYS A 61 -16.52 -3.15 2.79
C LYS A 61 -17.10 -2.75 1.43
N ASN A 62 -16.49 -1.76 0.78
CA ASN A 62 -16.94 -1.25 -0.52
C ASN A 62 -16.51 -2.14 -1.69
N VAL A 63 -15.32 -2.73 -1.60
CA VAL A 63 -14.75 -3.63 -2.62
C VAL A 63 -14.24 -4.90 -1.92
N PRO A 64 -15.13 -5.88 -1.67
CA PRO A 64 -14.77 -7.12 -1.00
C PRO A 64 -13.65 -7.87 -1.72
N GLY A 65 -12.59 -8.20 -0.99
CA GLY A 65 -11.44 -8.91 -1.54
C GLY A 65 -10.53 -8.04 -2.40
N VAL A 66 -10.58 -6.70 -2.24
CA VAL A 66 -9.72 -5.78 -2.99
C VAL A 66 -8.25 -6.18 -2.95
N LYS A 67 -7.58 -6.06 -4.10
CA LYS A 67 -6.13 -6.29 -4.26
C LYS A 67 -5.52 -5.17 -5.07
N PHE A 68 -4.27 -4.84 -4.75
CA PHE A 68 -3.42 -3.97 -5.56
C PHE A 68 -2.31 -4.80 -6.19
N ILE A 69 -2.44 -5.09 -7.47
CA ILE A 69 -1.49 -5.90 -8.23
C ILE A 69 -0.44 -4.98 -8.85
N ILE A 70 0.82 -5.13 -8.44
CA ILE A 70 1.93 -4.29 -8.93
C ILE A 70 2.30 -4.74 -10.34
N THR A 71 2.25 -3.81 -11.30
CA THR A 71 2.49 -4.07 -12.72
C THR A 71 3.88 -3.61 -13.19
N ASP A 72 4.40 -2.56 -12.57
CA ASP A 72 5.77 -2.06 -12.76
C ASP A 72 6.31 -1.50 -11.45
N PHE A 73 7.62 -1.60 -11.24
CA PHE A 73 8.27 -1.10 -10.03
C PHE A 73 9.65 -0.55 -10.36
N LYS A 74 9.86 0.74 -10.06
CA LYS A 74 11.14 1.42 -10.18
C LYS A 74 11.56 1.91 -8.82
N ASN A 75 12.86 1.87 -8.55
CA ASN A 75 13.40 2.38 -7.31
C ASN A 75 14.81 2.91 -7.48
N HIS A 76 15.21 3.77 -6.55
CA HIS A 76 16.58 4.22 -6.36
C HIS A 76 16.68 4.91 -5.01
N HIS A 77 17.89 4.99 -4.44
CA HIS A 77 18.11 5.66 -3.16
C HIS A 77 17.05 5.24 -2.12
N ASP A 78 16.32 6.19 -1.56
CA ASP A 78 15.29 6.06 -0.53
C ASP A 78 13.86 6.10 -1.08
N ARG A 79 13.65 5.83 -2.38
CA ARG A 79 12.34 5.99 -2.99
C ARG A 79 12.00 4.98 -4.08
N SER A 80 10.69 4.80 -4.28
CA SER A 80 10.14 3.96 -5.33
C SER A 80 8.94 4.58 -6.03
N LEU A 81 8.65 4.08 -7.23
CA LEU A 81 7.43 4.31 -7.99
C LEU A 81 6.87 2.94 -8.38
N ALA A 82 5.66 2.65 -7.91
CA ALA A 82 4.95 1.41 -8.22
C ALA A 82 3.70 1.72 -9.05
N HIS A 83 3.60 1.13 -10.23
CA HIS A 83 2.34 1.11 -10.99
C HIS A 83 1.53 -0.10 -10.55
N TRP A 84 0.21 0.06 -10.48
CA TRP A 84 -0.67 -0.98 -9.97
C TRP A 84 -2.03 -1.00 -10.66
N ASN A 85 -2.64 -2.17 -10.62
CA ASN A 85 -4.06 -2.38 -10.93
C ASN A 85 -4.80 -2.73 -9.64
N MET A 86 -5.87 -2.01 -9.34
CA MET A 86 -6.81 -2.36 -8.28
C MET A 86 -7.83 -3.33 -8.86
N THR A 87 -7.97 -4.50 -8.24
CA THR A 87 -8.96 -5.52 -8.63
C THR A 87 -9.93 -5.81 -7.49
N ASP A 88 -11.14 -6.25 -7.84
CA ASP A 88 -12.05 -6.86 -6.87
C ASP A 88 -11.61 -8.28 -6.48
N GLY A 89 -12.37 -8.92 -5.56
CA GLY A 89 -12.12 -10.29 -5.13
C GLY A 89 -12.28 -11.35 -6.23
N SER A 90 -12.97 -11.04 -7.32
CA SER A 90 -13.12 -11.90 -8.51
C SER A 90 -12.00 -11.70 -9.54
N GLY A 91 -11.13 -10.70 -9.36
CA GLY A 91 -10.03 -10.38 -10.26
C GLY A 91 -10.39 -9.41 -11.38
N ASN A 92 -11.59 -8.80 -11.36
CA ASN A 92 -11.93 -7.77 -12.34
C ASN A 92 -11.14 -6.50 -12.04
N MET A 93 -10.51 -5.92 -13.06
CA MET A 93 -9.79 -4.66 -12.92
C MET A 93 -10.76 -3.49 -12.78
N MET A 94 -10.68 -2.79 -11.66
CA MET A 94 -11.52 -1.65 -11.33
C MET A 94 -10.86 -0.33 -11.69
N MET A 95 -9.57 -0.22 -11.43
CA MET A 95 -8.80 1.02 -11.56
C MET A 95 -7.33 0.71 -11.76
N GLN A 96 -6.61 1.63 -12.41
CA GLN A 96 -5.15 1.62 -12.48
C GLN A 96 -4.61 2.91 -11.86
N GLY A 97 -3.42 2.85 -11.31
CA GLY A 97 -2.78 4.00 -10.69
C GLY A 97 -1.29 3.80 -10.52
N ALA A 98 -0.68 4.78 -9.88
CA ALA A 98 0.70 4.71 -9.46
C ALA A 98 0.83 5.26 -8.04
N SER A 99 1.80 4.76 -7.29
CA SER A 99 2.11 5.31 -5.98
C SER A 99 3.60 5.54 -5.82
N PHE A 100 3.95 6.67 -5.21
CA PHE A 100 5.31 6.97 -4.75
C PHE A 100 5.51 6.42 -3.34
N GLY A 101 6.67 5.81 -3.09
CA GLY A 101 7.11 5.34 -1.79
C GLY A 101 8.35 6.08 -1.30
N LEU A 102 8.36 6.53 -0.06
CA LEU A 102 9.56 7.01 0.65
C LEU A 102 9.95 6.01 1.75
N TYR A 103 11.23 5.69 1.85
CA TYR A 103 11.76 4.70 2.78
C TYR A 103 12.63 5.37 3.86
N GLY A 104 12.47 4.91 5.11
CA GLY A 104 13.31 5.32 6.22
C GLY A 104 14.68 4.61 6.23
N ALA A 105 15.54 5.00 7.16
CA ALA A 105 16.87 4.40 7.34
C ALA A 105 16.82 2.90 7.71
N ASP A 106 15.69 2.42 8.24
CA ASP A 106 15.42 1.02 8.57
C ASP A 106 14.87 0.21 7.38
N GLY A 107 14.75 0.84 6.20
CA GLY A 107 14.27 0.22 4.97
C GLY A 107 12.75 0.07 4.89
N ARG A 108 11.98 0.57 5.87
CA ARG A 108 10.50 0.53 5.85
C ARG A 108 9.92 1.78 5.22
N LEU A 109 8.70 1.68 4.68
CA LEU A 109 7.98 2.80 4.08
C LEU A 109 7.54 3.79 5.17
N THR A 110 7.90 5.05 4.97
CA THR A 110 7.46 6.18 5.81
C THR A 110 6.35 6.95 5.13
N GLN A 111 6.30 6.96 3.79
CA GLN A 111 5.23 7.62 3.03
C GLN A 111 4.82 6.78 1.83
N MET A 112 3.52 6.75 1.55
CA MET A 112 2.91 6.11 0.39
C MET A 112 1.89 7.07 -0.23
N THR A 113 2.21 7.65 -1.39
CA THR A 113 1.38 8.66 -2.06
C THR A 113 0.82 8.12 -3.36
N GLY A 114 -0.49 7.84 -3.40
CA GLY A 114 -1.20 7.30 -4.55
C GLY A 114 -1.75 8.36 -5.50
N PHE A 115 -1.70 8.06 -6.79
CA PHE A 115 -2.23 8.85 -7.89
C PHE A 115 -3.08 7.95 -8.79
N TYR A 116 -4.34 8.33 -8.98
CA TYR A 116 -5.28 7.66 -9.87
C TYR A 116 -6.42 8.62 -10.23
N GLN A 117 -7.12 8.30 -11.32
CA GLN A 117 -8.25 9.10 -11.78
C GLN A 117 -9.51 8.67 -11.03
N LEU A 118 -10.23 9.63 -10.44
CA LEU A 118 -11.57 9.37 -9.92
C LEU A 118 -12.56 9.20 -11.09
N PRO A 119 -13.57 8.31 -10.96
CA PRO A 119 -14.68 8.26 -11.91
C PRO A 119 -15.31 9.65 -12.05
N GLN A 120 -15.64 10.04 -13.28
CA GLN A 120 -16.39 11.28 -13.56
C GLN A 120 -17.85 11.13 -13.18
#